data_AF-A0A1T5P8T5-F1
#
_entry.id   AF-A0A1T5P8T5-F1
#
_cell.length_a   1.000
_cell.length_b   1.000
_cell.length_c   1.000
_cell.angle_alpha   90.00
_cell.angle_beta   90.00
_cell.angle_gamma   90.00
#
_symmetry.space_group_name_H-M   'P 1'
#
loop_
_entity.id
_entity.type
_entity.pdbx_description
1 polymer ?
#
loop_
_entity_poly.entity_id
_entity_poly.type
_entity_poly.pdbx_seq_one_letter_code
_entity_poly.pdbx_strand_id
1 'polypeptide(L)'
;MNCDKVYEPFIESEDSCCATIPGSNETECGCVDDWKKELKAKGSLYQQKAAEAAKKKEELARALDWRNKVKLYFDNVQKSAEKADAITSKVKVVLDILEKLCKSTGFSVTAIEILFCMTKELYTKVDEVAACYNNISKAIDCSNDQVLKKGGITDAWVDYGKKLQDVITIGNDIFNNIVIALKAATILDETICEKDYGIKSAIAGIGCIFNPTGNGNNGNGGIKSGEDDMEICCTDKLVCPVFPLKNDHYYTLTEKHLTNADTRLAAIKPEYDKVSQEANRLQACTDSLTKAIKQAQDAKACK
;
A
#
# COMPACT_ATOMS: atom_id res chain seq x y z
N MET A 1 14.39 7.09 35.68
CA MET A 1 14.44 6.39 36.97
C MET A 1 15.58 7.02 37.75
N ASN A 2 15.27 8.02 38.60
CA ASN A 2 16.23 8.59 39.54
C ASN A 2 16.06 7.83 40.85
N CYS A 3 17.11 7.11 41.26
CA CYS A 3 17.17 6.33 42.48
C CYS A 3 17.78 7.14 43.64
N ASP A 4 17.50 8.45 43.71
CA ASP A 4 18.08 9.36 44.72
C ASP A 4 16.99 9.95 45.63
N LYS A 5 16.30 9.09 46.38
CA LYS A 5 15.71 9.52 47.64
C LYS A 5 16.28 8.66 48.75
N VAL A 6 17.15 9.30 49.53
CA VAL A 6 17.72 8.81 50.78
C VAL A 6 16.57 8.31 51.65
N TYR A 7 16.72 7.06 52.11
CA TYR A 7 15.87 6.47 53.14
C TYR A 7 16.01 7.32 54.40
N GLU A 8 15.01 8.13 54.72
CA GLU A 8 14.92 8.76 56.03
C GLU A 8 14.69 7.62 57.05
N PRO A 9 15.62 7.39 57.99
CA PRO A 9 15.39 6.42 59.03
C PRO A 9 14.17 6.88 59.82
N PHE A 10 13.29 5.90 60.08
CA PHE A 10 12.18 6.05 61.01
C PHE A 10 12.72 6.70 62.29
N ILE A 11 12.37 7.97 62.53
CA ILE A 11 12.60 8.58 63.83
C ILE A 11 11.64 7.85 64.76
N GLU A 12 12.20 7.02 65.64
CA GLU A 12 11.48 6.52 66.81
C GLU A 12 11.01 7.75 67.59
N SER A 13 9.75 8.15 67.39
CA SER A 13 9.08 8.95 68.41
C SER A 13 8.95 8.04 69.62
N GLU A 14 9.64 8.38 70.70
CA GLU A 14 9.50 7.80 72.05
C GLU A 14 8.10 8.08 72.66
N ASP A 15 7.05 8.03 71.86
CA ASP A 15 5.67 8.05 72.32
C ASP A 15 5.25 6.61 72.58
N SER A 16 5.50 6.18 73.82
CA SER A 16 4.84 5.07 74.51
C SER A 16 3.42 4.82 73.95
N CYS A 17 3.25 3.78 73.13
CA CYS A 17 1.98 3.42 72.50
C CYS A 17 0.88 2.95 73.49
N CYS A 18 1.11 3.03 74.80
CA CYS A 18 0.08 2.78 75.79
C CYS A 18 0.15 3.91 76.84
N ALA A 19 -0.31 5.12 76.48
CA ALA A 19 -0.60 6.17 77.44
C ALA A 19 -1.74 5.70 78.35
N THR A 20 -1.39 5.32 79.57
CA THR A 20 -2.31 4.95 80.65
C THR A 20 -3.24 6.13 80.93
N ILE A 21 -4.55 5.92 80.78
CA ILE A 21 -5.57 6.80 81.37
C ILE A 21 -5.43 6.65 82.90
N PRO A 22 -5.14 7.71 83.67
CA PRO A 22 -4.96 7.58 85.10
C PRO A 22 -6.34 7.50 85.77
N GLY A 23 -6.77 6.29 86.15
CA GLY A 23 -7.97 6.16 86.99
C GLY A 23 -8.75 4.84 87.01
N SER A 24 -8.27 3.72 86.47
CA SER A 24 -8.98 2.44 86.65
C SER A 24 -8.05 1.29 87.00
N ASN A 25 -8.30 0.69 88.17
CA ASN A 25 -7.81 -0.61 88.57
C ASN A 25 -8.24 -1.70 87.57
N GLU A 26 -7.36 -2.69 87.39
CA GLU A 26 -7.58 -3.99 86.74
C GLU A 26 -7.99 -3.97 85.26
N THR A 27 -7.04 -4.22 84.35
CA THR A 27 -6.96 -5.48 83.56
C THR A 27 -5.85 -5.44 82.52
N GLU A 28 -5.28 -6.61 82.30
CA GLU A 28 -4.34 -6.95 81.27
C GLU A 28 -4.83 -6.61 79.84
N CYS A 29 -3.89 -6.51 78.89
CA CYS A 29 -4.08 -6.84 77.46
C CYS A 29 -4.71 -5.83 76.48
N GLY A 30 -4.94 -4.55 76.83
CA GLY A 30 -5.57 -3.57 75.92
C GLY A 30 -4.90 -3.39 74.54
N CYS A 31 -3.56 -3.32 74.49
CA CYS A 31 -2.84 -3.00 73.25
C CYS A 31 -2.89 -4.17 72.21
N VAL A 32 -3.04 -5.42 72.64
CA VAL A 32 -3.22 -6.60 71.73
C VAL A 32 -4.63 -6.65 71.15
N ASP A 33 -5.64 -6.29 71.93
CA ASP A 33 -7.02 -6.29 71.45
C ASP A 33 -7.31 -5.13 70.50
N ASP A 34 -6.65 -3.98 70.69
CA ASP A 34 -6.68 -2.89 69.72
C ASP A 34 -5.94 -3.24 68.42
N TRP A 35 -4.80 -3.96 68.48
CA TRP A 35 -4.15 -4.50 67.28
C TRP A 35 -5.02 -5.53 66.55
N LYS A 36 -5.78 -6.37 67.26
CA LYS A 36 -6.75 -7.30 66.64
C LYS A 36 -7.89 -6.55 65.94
N LYS A 37 -8.40 -5.46 66.53
CA LYS A 37 -9.41 -4.60 65.88
C LYS A 37 -8.83 -3.95 64.63
N GLU A 38 -7.61 -3.42 64.71
CA GLU A 38 -6.92 -2.81 63.57
C GLU A 38 -6.61 -3.82 62.47
N LEU A 39 -6.19 -5.03 62.83
CA LEU A 39 -5.98 -6.14 61.89
C LEU A 39 -7.28 -6.50 61.16
N LYS A 40 -8.41 -6.55 61.86
CA LYS A 40 -9.72 -6.82 61.24
C LYS A 40 -10.12 -5.71 60.26
N ALA A 41 -9.92 -4.44 60.65
CA ALA A 41 -10.21 -3.29 59.79
C ALA A 41 -9.31 -3.26 58.55
N LYS A 42 -7.98 -3.36 58.72
CA LYS A 42 -7.00 -3.38 57.62
C LYS A 42 -7.13 -4.64 56.75
N GLY A 43 -7.48 -5.78 57.34
CA GLY A 43 -7.75 -7.03 56.61
C GLY A 43 -8.96 -6.94 55.70
N SER A 44 -10.06 -6.33 56.17
CA SER A 44 -11.23 -6.07 55.32
C SER A 44 -10.92 -5.08 54.18
N LEU A 45 -10.19 -3.99 54.47
CA LEU A 45 -9.73 -3.03 53.46
C LEU A 45 -8.79 -3.68 52.44
N TYR A 46 -7.86 -4.53 52.89
CA TYR A 46 -6.99 -5.30 52.00
C TYR A 46 -7.81 -6.18 51.04
N GLN A 47 -8.76 -6.97 51.55
CA GLN A 47 -9.59 -7.83 50.71
C GLN A 47 -10.36 -7.03 49.65
N GLN A 48 -10.90 -5.87 50.02
CA GLN A 48 -11.58 -4.98 49.09
C GLN A 48 -10.63 -4.47 47.99
N LYS A 49 -9.45 -3.98 48.37
CA LYS A 49 -8.45 -3.45 47.44
C LYS A 49 -7.83 -4.53 46.56
N ALA A 50 -7.63 -5.73 47.09
CA ALA A 50 -7.16 -6.88 46.34
C ALA A 50 -8.18 -7.32 45.28
N ALA A 51 -9.48 -7.33 45.63
CA ALA A 51 -10.55 -7.60 44.67
C ALA A 51 -10.64 -6.52 43.57
N GLU A 52 -10.48 -5.24 43.94
CA GLU A 52 -10.42 -4.12 43.01
C GLU A 52 -9.22 -4.24 42.05
N ALA A 53 -8.03 -4.56 42.59
CA ALA A 53 -6.82 -4.80 41.81
C ALA A 53 -6.99 -5.98 40.83
N ALA A 54 -7.61 -7.08 41.27
CA ALA A 54 -7.89 -8.23 40.42
C ALA A 54 -8.83 -7.87 39.26
N LYS A 55 -9.93 -7.15 39.55
CA LYS A 55 -10.85 -6.67 38.52
C LYS A 55 -10.17 -5.74 37.51
N LYS A 56 -9.32 -4.81 37.98
CA LYS A 56 -8.55 -3.90 37.11
C LYS A 56 -7.49 -4.63 36.30
N LYS A 57 -6.86 -5.67 36.86
CA LYS A 57 -5.93 -6.54 36.13
C LYS A 57 -6.61 -7.25 34.96
N GLU A 58 -7.82 -7.79 35.17
CA GLU A 58 -8.60 -8.38 34.08
C GLU A 58 -9.03 -7.34 33.04
N GLU A 59 -9.44 -6.15 33.49
CA GLU A 59 -9.78 -5.05 32.58
C GLU A 59 -8.60 -4.66 31.70
N LEU A 60 -7.40 -4.56 32.29
CA LEU A 60 -6.15 -4.29 31.59
C LEU A 60 -5.84 -5.39 30.57
N ALA A 61 -5.99 -6.66 30.97
CA ALA A 61 -5.77 -7.80 30.07
C ALA A 61 -6.73 -7.79 28.86
N ARG A 62 -8.02 -7.51 29.10
CA ARG A 62 -9.03 -7.38 28.03
C ARG A 62 -8.73 -6.19 27.11
N ALA A 63 -8.35 -5.05 27.66
CA ALA A 63 -7.98 -3.87 26.88
C ALA A 63 -6.73 -4.13 26.01
N LEU A 64 -5.73 -4.82 26.56
CA LEU A 64 -4.50 -5.16 25.85
C LEU A 64 -4.75 -6.16 24.71
N ASP A 65 -5.55 -7.21 24.95
CA ASP A 65 -5.96 -8.16 23.90
C ASP A 65 -6.72 -7.46 22.76
N TRP A 66 -7.72 -6.63 23.10
CA TRP A 66 -8.45 -5.85 22.10
C TRP A 66 -7.54 -4.93 21.29
N ARG A 67 -6.66 -4.19 21.96
CA ARG A 67 -5.69 -3.31 21.31
C ARG A 67 -4.80 -4.08 20.35
N ASN A 68 -4.30 -5.24 20.74
CA ASN A 68 -3.44 -6.06 19.88
C ASN A 68 -4.17 -6.56 18.64
N LYS A 69 -5.45 -6.95 18.77
CA LYS A 69 -6.30 -7.34 17.64
C LYS A 69 -6.52 -6.18 16.67
N VAL A 70 -6.89 -5.01 17.17
CA VAL A 70 -7.09 -3.80 16.35
C VAL A 70 -5.78 -3.37 15.68
N LYS A 71 -4.66 -3.43 16.40
CA LYS A 71 -3.33 -3.13 15.85
C LYS A 71 -2.98 -4.07 14.70
N LEU A 72 -3.08 -5.38 14.91
CA LEU A 72 -2.80 -6.37 13.85
C LEU A 72 -3.66 -6.12 12.61
N TYR A 73 -4.94 -5.79 12.82
CA TYR A 73 -5.86 -5.47 11.75
C TYR A 73 -5.45 -4.20 10.99
N PHE A 74 -5.17 -3.12 11.72
CA PHE A 74 -4.72 -1.86 11.12
C PHE A 74 -3.39 -2.00 10.39
N ASP A 75 -2.42 -2.73 10.95
CA ASP A 75 -1.13 -3.02 10.30
C ASP A 75 -1.35 -3.72 8.94
N ASN A 76 -2.35 -4.61 8.83
CA ASN A 76 -2.70 -5.27 7.56
C ASN A 76 -3.41 -4.32 6.58
N VAL A 77 -4.30 -3.46 7.07
CA VAL A 77 -4.95 -2.41 6.26
C VAL A 77 -3.90 -1.44 5.72
N GLN A 78 -2.94 -1.02 6.54
CA GLN A 78 -1.84 -0.14 6.15
C GLN A 78 -0.95 -0.80 5.07
N LYS A 79 -0.52 -2.04 5.27
CA LYS A 79 0.23 -2.79 4.24
C LYS A 79 -0.54 -2.90 2.92
N SER A 80 -1.86 -3.06 3.00
CA SER A 80 -2.71 -3.12 1.80
C SER A 80 -2.78 -1.76 1.10
N ALA A 81 -2.87 -0.67 1.86
CA ALA A 81 -2.81 0.71 1.35
C ALA A 81 -1.47 1.00 0.65
N GLU A 82 -0.35 0.62 1.26
CA GLU A 82 0.99 0.80 0.68
C GLU A 82 1.16 0.02 -0.63
N LYS A 83 0.66 -1.23 -0.68
CA LYS A 83 0.66 -2.03 -1.91
C LYS A 83 -0.21 -1.41 -2.99
N ALA A 84 -1.39 -0.91 -2.63
CA ALA A 84 -2.28 -0.24 -3.57
C ALA A 84 -1.64 1.03 -4.13
N ASP A 85 -1.07 1.90 -3.28
CA ASP A 85 -0.32 3.09 -3.70
C ASP A 85 0.81 2.73 -4.68
N ALA A 86 1.52 1.63 -4.43
CA ALA A 86 2.57 1.14 -5.32
C ALA A 86 2.02 0.65 -6.68
N ILE A 87 0.87 -0.03 -6.71
CA ILE A 87 0.20 -0.41 -7.95
C ILE A 87 -0.24 0.83 -8.71
N THR A 88 -0.91 1.77 -8.03
CA THR A 88 -1.35 3.06 -8.58
C THR A 88 -0.20 3.81 -9.24
N SER A 89 0.95 3.91 -8.57
CA SER A 89 2.14 4.56 -9.13
C SER A 89 2.68 3.83 -10.37
N LYS A 90 2.68 2.49 -10.37
CA LYS A 90 3.16 1.71 -11.52
C LYS A 90 2.21 1.81 -12.71
N VAL A 91 0.91 1.73 -12.48
CA VAL A 91 -0.12 1.90 -13.52
C VAL A 91 0.02 3.26 -14.18
N LYS A 92 0.22 4.33 -13.41
CA LYS A 92 0.48 5.67 -13.94
C LYS A 92 1.69 5.70 -14.89
N VAL A 93 2.83 5.16 -14.44
CA VAL A 93 4.05 5.11 -15.26
C VAL A 93 3.83 4.32 -16.55
N VAL A 94 3.14 3.17 -16.47
CA VAL A 94 2.82 2.35 -17.63
C VAL A 94 1.92 3.10 -18.60
N LEU A 95 0.87 3.78 -18.13
CA LEU A 95 0.01 4.60 -18.97
C LEU A 95 0.77 5.72 -19.69
N ASP A 96 1.68 6.40 -19.01
CA ASP A 96 2.54 7.43 -19.61
C ASP A 96 3.45 6.85 -20.72
N ILE A 97 4.01 5.66 -20.50
CA ILE A 97 4.81 4.95 -21.50
C ILE A 97 3.95 4.56 -22.70
N LEU A 98 2.78 3.97 -22.46
CA LEU A 98 1.86 3.53 -23.52
C LEU A 98 1.39 4.72 -24.36
N GLU A 99 1.12 5.87 -23.75
CA GLU A 99 0.75 7.06 -24.51
C GLU A 99 1.88 7.58 -25.39
N LYS A 100 3.12 7.57 -24.90
CA LYS A 100 4.30 7.92 -25.71
C LYS A 100 4.50 6.93 -26.86
N LEU A 101 4.33 5.64 -26.60
CA LEU A 101 4.39 4.59 -27.63
C LEU A 101 3.34 4.83 -28.70
N CYS A 102 2.08 5.11 -28.34
CA CYS A 102 1.04 5.40 -29.32
C CYS A 102 1.35 6.61 -30.20
N LYS A 103 1.86 7.71 -29.61
CA LYS A 103 2.33 8.87 -30.38
C LYS A 103 3.46 8.49 -31.33
N SER A 104 4.43 7.70 -30.87
CA SER A 104 5.55 7.23 -31.68
C SER A 104 5.10 6.32 -32.83
N THR A 105 4.16 5.40 -32.57
CA THR A 105 3.60 4.51 -33.60
C THR A 105 2.89 5.32 -34.67
N GLY A 106 2.10 6.34 -34.29
CA GLY A 106 1.47 7.26 -35.23
C GLY A 106 2.47 7.95 -36.16
N PHE A 107 3.59 8.46 -35.63
CA PHE A 107 4.65 9.05 -36.46
C PHE A 107 5.30 8.02 -37.40
N SER A 108 5.53 6.79 -36.93
CA SER A 108 6.06 5.71 -37.76
C SER A 108 5.13 5.37 -38.92
N VAL A 109 3.82 5.29 -38.70
CA VAL A 109 2.83 5.06 -39.76
C VAL A 109 2.91 6.17 -40.81
N THR A 110 2.91 7.44 -40.40
CA THR A 110 3.04 8.57 -41.34
C THR A 110 4.35 8.51 -42.15
N ALA A 111 5.47 8.14 -41.52
CA ALA A 111 6.74 7.99 -42.22
C ALA A 111 6.69 6.85 -43.26
N ILE A 112 6.07 5.72 -42.92
CA ILE A 112 5.86 4.58 -43.83
C ILE A 112 4.98 5.00 -45.03
N GLU A 113 3.92 5.77 -44.80
CA GLU A 113 3.05 6.29 -45.88
C GLU A 113 3.82 7.21 -46.85
N ILE A 114 4.69 8.08 -46.32
CA ILE A 114 5.55 8.93 -47.16
C ILE A 114 6.49 8.06 -48.01
N LEU A 115 7.15 7.07 -47.41
CA LEU A 115 8.02 6.14 -48.14
C LEU A 115 7.27 5.35 -49.20
N PHE A 116 6.04 4.92 -48.91
CA PHE A 116 5.18 4.26 -49.88
C PHE A 116 4.88 5.16 -51.08
N CYS A 117 4.52 6.43 -50.85
CA CYS A 117 4.29 7.41 -51.91
C CYS A 117 5.54 7.64 -52.77
N MET A 118 6.71 7.82 -52.15
CA MET A 118 7.99 7.98 -52.87
C MET A 118 8.33 6.73 -53.71
N THR A 119 8.08 5.53 -53.16
CA THR A 119 8.31 4.28 -53.87
C THR A 119 7.36 4.12 -55.06
N LYS A 120 6.10 4.52 -54.91
CA LYS A 120 5.13 4.54 -56.03
C LYS A 120 5.58 5.48 -57.14
N GLU A 121 6.10 6.65 -56.81
CA GLU A 121 6.66 7.58 -57.79
C GLU A 121 7.88 6.99 -58.51
N LEU A 122 8.79 6.34 -57.76
CA LEU A 122 9.92 5.61 -58.34
C LEU A 122 9.46 4.58 -59.37
N TYR A 123 8.48 3.73 -59.06
CA TYR A 123 7.94 2.76 -60.02
C TYR A 123 7.38 3.41 -61.28
N THR A 124 6.64 4.51 -61.14
CA THR A 124 6.09 5.25 -62.28
C THR A 124 7.22 5.72 -63.22
N LYS A 125 8.31 6.25 -62.66
CA LYS A 125 9.48 6.69 -63.44
C LYS A 125 10.28 5.56 -64.03
N VAL A 126 10.45 4.46 -63.30
CA VAL A 126 11.12 3.27 -63.80
C VAL A 126 10.34 2.64 -64.96
N ASP A 127 9.00 2.61 -64.89
CA ASP A 127 8.14 2.12 -65.97
C ASP A 127 8.23 2.99 -67.24
N GLU A 128 8.23 4.32 -67.10
CA GLU A 128 8.46 5.26 -68.21
C GLU A 128 9.81 4.96 -68.90
N VAL A 129 10.87 4.79 -68.12
CA VAL A 129 12.22 4.49 -68.60
C VAL A 129 12.29 3.10 -69.23
N ALA A 130 11.65 2.10 -68.64
CA ALA A 130 11.60 0.74 -69.17
C ALA A 130 10.83 0.67 -70.49
N ALA A 131 9.74 1.41 -70.64
CA ALA A 131 9.02 1.54 -71.90
C ALA A 131 9.91 2.16 -72.99
N CYS A 132 10.65 3.23 -72.67
CA CYS A 132 11.60 3.85 -73.59
C CYS A 132 12.71 2.86 -73.99
N TYR A 133 13.29 2.16 -73.01
CA TYR A 133 14.30 1.13 -73.24
C TYR A 133 13.79 0.02 -74.17
N ASN A 134 12.58 -0.48 -73.94
CA ASN A 134 11.99 -1.53 -74.76
C ASN A 134 11.71 -1.06 -76.19
N ASN A 135 11.27 0.19 -76.39
CA ASN A 135 11.01 0.74 -77.71
C ASN A 135 12.31 0.92 -78.53
N ILE A 136 13.37 1.45 -77.90
CA ILE A 136 14.67 1.61 -78.55
C ILE A 136 15.29 0.24 -78.85
N SER A 137 15.20 -0.72 -77.92
CA SER A 137 15.69 -2.09 -78.13
C SER A 137 15.04 -2.72 -79.37
N LYS A 138 13.71 -2.61 -79.49
CA LYS A 138 12.98 -3.07 -80.69
C LYS A 138 13.45 -2.38 -81.96
N ALA A 139 13.68 -1.06 -81.92
CA ALA A 139 14.15 -0.31 -83.08
C ALA A 139 15.56 -0.73 -83.53
N ILE A 140 16.46 -1.00 -82.58
CA ILE A 140 17.80 -1.55 -82.85
C ILE A 140 17.68 -2.94 -83.49
N ASP A 141 16.84 -3.82 -82.95
CA ASP A 141 16.64 -5.18 -83.46
C ASP A 141 16.07 -5.19 -84.89
N CYS A 142 15.12 -4.30 -85.17
CA CYS A 142 14.49 -4.13 -86.48
C CYS A 142 15.38 -3.43 -87.53
N SER A 143 16.46 -2.77 -87.12
CA SER A 143 17.37 -2.10 -88.06
C SER A 143 18.21 -3.12 -88.85
N ASN A 144 18.42 -2.90 -90.14
CA ASN A 144 19.36 -3.69 -90.95
C ASN A 144 20.80 -3.15 -90.92
N ASP A 145 21.06 -2.11 -90.13
CA ASP A 145 22.37 -1.48 -90.00
C ASP A 145 23.31 -2.34 -89.13
N GLN A 146 24.39 -2.85 -89.72
CA GLN A 146 25.37 -3.68 -89.00
C GLN A 146 26.20 -2.90 -87.97
N VAL A 147 26.35 -1.58 -88.14
CA VAL A 147 27.07 -0.72 -87.18
C VAL A 147 26.28 -0.58 -85.89
N LEU A 148 24.95 -0.47 -86.00
CA LEU A 148 24.03 -0.45 -84.86
C LEU A 148 23.85 -1.82 -84.19
N LYS A 149 24.09 -2.91 -84.90
CA LYS A 149 23.95 -4.29 -84.38
C LYS A 149 25.21 -4.88 -83.76
N LYS A 150 26.41 -4.37 -84.10
CA LYS A 150 27.70 -4.93 -83.66
C LYS A 150 28.70 -3.89 -83.15
N GLY A 151 28.24 -2.67 -82.87
CA GLY A 151 29.07 -1.56 -82.38
C GLY A 151 28.98 -1.34 -80.86
N GLY A 152 29.88 -0.51 -80.32
CA GLY A 152 29.93 -0.21 -78.88
C GLY A 152 28.70 0.49 -78.29
N ILE A 153 27.81 1.03 -79.13
CA ILE A 153 26.51 1.57 -78.71
C ILE A 153 25.61 0.44 -78.18
N THR A 154 25.65 -0.74 -78.79
CA THR A 154 24.88 -1.91 -78.35
C THR A 154 25.36 -2.41 -76.98
N ASP A 155 26.67 -2.41 -76.74
CA ASP A 155 27.24 -2.83 -75.46
C ASP A 155 26.86 -1.87 -74.32
N ALA A 156 26.94 -0.56 -74.57
CA ALA A 156 26.50 0.46 -73.62
C ALA A 156 24.99 0.37 -73.34
N TRP A 157 24.20 0.01 -74.35
CA TRP A 157 22.76 -0.20 -74.21
C TRP A 157 22.42 -1.43 -73.35
N VAL A 158 23.14 -2.55 -73.55
CA VAL A 158 22.99 -3.74 -72.70
C VAL A 158 23.40 -3.46 -71.25
N ASP A 159 24.48 -2.70 -71.02
CA ASP A 159 24.88 -2.27 -69.67
C ASP A 159 23.81 -1.39 -69.00
N TYR A 160 23.21 -0.47 -69.75
CA TYR A 160 22.07 0.31 -69.29
C TYR A 160 20.88 -0.58 -68.90
N GLY A 161 20.56 -1.60 -69.72
CA GLY A 161 19.50 -2.57 -69.43
C GLY A 161 19.73 -3.33 -68.11
N LYS A 162 20.99 -3.71 -67.80
CA LYS A 162 21.34 -4.34 -66.53
C LYS A 162 21.09 -3.41 -65.35
N LYS A 163 21.56 -2.16 -65.43
CA LYS A 163 21.34 -1.15 -64.37
C LYS A 163 19.86 -0.87 -64.15
N LEU A 164 19.06 -0.85 -65.22
CA LEU A 164 17.61 -0.71 -65.10
C LEU A 164 16.97 -1.89 -64.35
N GLN A 165 17.41 -3.13 -64.63
CA GLN A 165 16.97 -4.30 -63.86
C GLN A 165 17.37 -4.22 -62.39
N ASP A 166 18.60 -3.79 -62.09
CA ASP A 166 19.06 -3.62 -60.70
C ASP A 166 18.17 -2.59 -59.96
N VAL A 167 17.81 -1.48 -60.61
CA VAL A 167 16.88 -0.49 -60.04
C VAL A 167 15.50 -1.08 -59.79
N ILE A 168 14.97 -1.89 -60.70
CA ILE A 168 13.69 -2.60 -60.52
C ILE A 168 13.76 -3.55 -59.32
N THR A 169 14.84 -4.32 -59.19
CA THR A 169 15.04 -5.24 -58.06
C THR A 169 15.11 -4.48 -56.74
N ILE A 170 15.90 -3.41 -56.66
CA ILE A 170 15.98 -2.58 -55.45
C ILE A 170 14.60 -1.98 -55.10
N GLY A 171 13.84 -1.52 -56.10
CA GLY A 171 12.48 -1.02 -55.91
C GLY A 171 11.56 -2.07 -55.29
N ASN A 172 11.60 -3.31 -55.79
CA ASN A 172 10.82 -4.43 -55.25
C ASN A 172 11.18 -4.75 -53.80
N ASP A 173 12.47 -4.73 -53.46
CA ASP A 173 12.91 -4.97 -52.09
C ASP A 173 12.45 -3.85 -51.15
N ILE A 174 12.54 -2.59 -51.57
CA ILE A 174 12.02 -1.44 -50.81
C ILE A 174 10.51 -1.58 -50.58
N PHE A 175 9.75 -1.91 -51.62
CA PHE A 175 8.30 -2.08 -51.53
C PHE A 175 7.92 -3.20 -50.55
N ASN A 176 8.57 -4.36 -50.64
CA ASN A 176 8.35 -5.47 -49.73
C ASN A 176 8.63 -5.08 -48.28
N ASN A 177 9.72 -4.36 -48.02
CA ASN A 177 10.05 -3.87 -46.68
C ASN A 177 9.03 -2.85 -46.16
N ILE A 178 8.50 -1.97 -47.00
CA ILE A 178 7.43 -1.04 -46.64
C ILE A 178 6.17 -1.80 -46.23
N VAL A 179 5.78 -2.84 -46.98
CA VAL A 179 4.61 -3.68 -46.64
C VAL A 179 4.80 -4.38 -45.30
N ILE A 180 6.01 -4.91 -45.03
CA ILE A 180 6.34 -5.55 -43.75
C ILE A 180 6.25 -4.52 -42.61
N ALA A 181 6.84 -3.34 -42.80
CA ALA A 181 6.82 -2.27 -41.81
C ALA A 181 5.39 -1.78 -41.52
N LEU A 182 4.55 -1.64 -42.55
CA LEU A 182 3.16 -1.24 -42.40
C LEU A 182 2.38 -2.27 -41.57
N LYS A 183 2.51 -3.56 -41.88
CA LYS A 183 1.86 -4.64 -41.10
C LYS A 183 2.29 -4.61 -39.64
N ALA A 184 3.58 -4.45 -39.37
CA ALA A 184 4.09 -4.36 -38.00
C ALA A 184 3.54 -3.13 -37.26
N ALA A 185 3.49 -1.97 -37.93
CA ALA A 185 2.96 -0.75 -37.37
C ALA A 185 1.45 -0.86 -37.04
N THR A 186 0.65 -1.46 -37.94
CA THR A 186 -0.78 -1.72 -37.71
C THR A 186 -0.99 -2.64 -36.51
N ILE A 187 -0.27 -3.77 -36.42
CA ILE A 187 -0.38 -4.69 -35.28
C ILE A 187 -0.02 -3.98 -33.97
N LEU A 188 1.04 -3.16 -33.97
CA LEU A 188 1.44 -2.40 -32.79
C LEU A 188 0.35 -1.39 -32.38
N ASP A 189 -0.24 -0.69 -33.34
CA ASP A 189 -1.31 0.27 -33.07
C ASP A 189 -2.57 -0.42 -32.51
N GLU A 190 -3.03 -1.48 -33.17
CA GLU A 190 -4.21 -2.26 -32.73
C GLU A 190 -3.98 -2.91 -31.34
N THR A 191 -2.79 -3.45 -31.09
CA THR A 191 -2.52 -4.14 -29.83
C THR A 191 -2.34 -3.18 -28.66
N ILE A 192 -1.74 -2.01 -28.89
CA ILE A 192 -1.34 -1.09 -27.82
C ILE A 192 -2.35 0.04 -27.65
N CYS A 193 -2.78 0.64 -28.76
CA CYS A 193 -3.39 1.97 -28.80
C CYS A 193 -4.88 1.96 -29.11
N GLU A 194 -5.40 0.83 -29.61
CA GLU A 194 -6.82 0.67 -29.89
C GLU A 194 -7.67 0.97 -28.66
N LYS A 195 -8.76 1.72 -28.88
CA LYS A 195 -9.55 2.29 -27.79
C LYS A 195 -10.38 1.25 -27.05
N ASP A 196 -10.84 0.22 -27.75
CA ASP A 196 -11.79 -0.73 -27.18
C ASP A 196 -11.11 -1.93 -26.49
N TYR A 197 -9.99 -2.40 -27.02
CA TYR A 197 -9.32 -3.62 -26.54
C TYR A 197 -7.79 -3.52 -26.47
N GLY A 198 -7.21 -2.38 -26.81
CA GLY A 198 -5.77 -2.18 -26.72
C GLY A 198 -5.26 -2.25 -25.28
N ILE A 199 -3.99 -2.61 -25.12
CA ILE A 199 -3.32 -2.69 -23.80
C ILE A 199 -3.47 -1.37 -23.03
N LYS A 200 -3.40 -0.22 -23.71
CA LYS A 200 -3.62 1.09 -23.08
C LYS A 200 -4.99 1.17 -22.40
N SER A 201 -6.04 0.74 -23.06
CA SER A 201 -7.41 0.76 -22.51
C SER A 201 -7.59 -0.25 -21.37
N ALA A 202 -7.02 -1.45 -21.51
CA ALA A 202 -7.05 -2.44 -20.43
C ALA A 202 -6.34 -1.93 -19.16
N ILE A 203 -5.16 -1.32 -19.30
CA ILE A 203 -4.43 -0.71 -18.18
C ILE A 203 -5.17 0.54 -17.66
N ALA A 204 -5.83 1.31 -18.51
CA ALA A 204 -6.65 2.45 -18.08
C ALA A 204 -7.83 2.00 -17.22
N GLY A 205 -8.46 0.86 -17.55
CA GLY A 205 -9.50 0.24 -16.72
C GLY A 205 -9.00 -0.14 -15.33
N ILE A 206 -7.80 -0.72 -15.23
CA ILE A 206 -7.14 -0.93 -13.93
C ILE A 206 -6.88 0.42 -13.24
N GLY A 207 -6.46 1.43 -13.99
CA GLY A 207 -6.32 2.80 -13.51
C GLY A 207 -7.60 3.35 -12.89
N CYS A 208 -8.78 3.12 -13.46
CA CYS A 208 -10.05 3.57 -12.91
C CYS A 208 -10.30 3.01 -11.49
N ILE A 209 -9.94 1.76 -11.24
CA ILE A 209 -10.06 1.12 -9.92
C ILE A 209 -9.12 1.79 -8.90
N PHE A 210 -7.88 2.06 -9.30
CA PHE A 210 -6.83 2.55 -8.41
C PHE A 210 -6.71 4.09 -8.34
N ASN A 211 -7.51 4.81 -9.13
CA ASN A 211 -7.59 6.28 -9.24
C ASN A 211 -6.22 7.02 -9.19
N PRO A 212 -5.29 6.76 -10.15
CA PRO A 212 -3.92 7.27 -10.12
C PRO A 212 -3.77 8.78 -10.29
N THR A 213 -4.83 9.46 -10.72
CA THR A 213 -4.86 10.91 -10.93
C THR A 213 -5.40 11.69 -9.74
N GLY A 214 -5.98 11.02 -8.73
CA GLY A 214 -6.43 11.70 -7.51
C GLY A 214 -7.52 12.76 -7.72
N ASN A 215 -8.15 12.80 -8.89
CA ASN A 215 -9.34 13.62 -9.12
C ASN A 215 -10.51 12.95 -8.38
N GLY A 216 -10.54 13.18 -7.08
CA GLY A 216 -11.70 12.92 -6.24
C GLY A 216 -12.82 13.82 -6.71
N ASN A 217 -13.59 13.36 -7.70
CA ASN A 217 -15.01 13.64 -7.61
C ASN A 217 -15.46 12.94 -6.34
N ASN A 218 -15.71 13.74 -5.30
CA ASN A 218 -16.53 13.40 -4.15
C ASN A 218 -17.94 13.06 -4.63
N GLY A 219 -18.07 12.01 -5.44
CA GLY A 219 -19.32 11.34 -5.70
C GLY A 219 -19.67 10.62 -4.42
N ASN A 220 -20.47 11.27 -3.59
CA ASN A 220 -21.32 10.58 -2.63
C ASN A 220 -21.79 9.26 -3.25
N GLY A 221 -21.66 8.15 -2.53
CA GLY A 221 -22.26 6.86 -2.86
C GLY A 221 -23.79 6.94 -2.84
N GLY A 222 -24.35 7.72 -3.76
CA GLY A 222 -25.76 7.84 -4.06
C GLY A 222 -26.02 7.06 -5.34
N ILE A 223 -26.88 6.06 -5.21
CA ILE A 223 -27.41 5.24 -6.30
C ILE A 223 -27.87 6.14 -7.44
N LYS A 224 -27.22 6.04 -8.61
CA LYS A 224 -27.76 6.57 -9.86
C LYS A 224 -28.11 5.40 -10.76
N SER A 225 -29.38 5.34 -11.12
CA SER A 225 -29.93 4.51 -12.18
C SER A 225 -30.00 5.34 -13.45
N GLY A 226 -29.38 4.89 -14.55
CA GLY A 226 -29.56 5.50 -15.87
C GLY A 226 -28.48 5.13 -16.88
N GLU A 227 -28.90 4.31 -17.83
CA GLU A 227 -28.48 4.02 -19.22
C GLU A 227 -27.22 4.66 -19.85
N ASP A 228 -26.58 3.79 -20.66
CA ASP A 228 -25.57 3.97 -21.71
C ASP A 228 -24.11 4.30 -21.34
N ASP A 229 -23.23 3.58 -22.05
CA ASP A 229 -21.76 3.63 -22.12
C ASP A 229 -20.95 2.92 -21.02
N MET A 230 -20.61 1.66 -21.33
CA MET A 230 -19.45 0.87 -20.83
C MET A 230 -19.01 1.12 -19.37
N GLU A 231 -19.96 1.11 -18.42
CA GLU A 231 -19.64 1.13 -16.99
C GLU A 231 -19.39 -0.30 -16.47
N ILE A 232 -18.20 -0.84 -16.76
CA ILE A 232 -17.66 -1.98 -16.01
C ILE A 232 -16.71 -1.43 -14.95
N CYS A 233 -17.27 -0.72 -13.99
CA CYS A 233 -16.66 -0.55 -12.68
C CYS A 233 -17.66 -1.10 -11.65
N CYS A 234 -17.52 -2.41 -11.41
CA CYS A 234 -18.16 -3.12 -10.30
C CYS A 234 -19.69 -3.17 -10.36
N THR A 235 -20.21 -4.00 -11.27
CA THR A 235 -21.60 -4.47 -11.16
C THR A 235 -21.76 -5.32 -9.88
N ASP A 236 -22.78 -4.94 -9.10
CA ASP A 236 -23.41 -5.62 -7.98
C ASP A 236 -22.65 -5.74 -6.63
N LYS A 237 -22.89 -4.73 -5.78
CA LYS A 237 -23.03 -4.81 -4.31
C LYS A 237 -21.83 -5.25 -3.46
N LEU A 238 -20.61 -4.87 -3.83
CA LEU A 238 -19.60 -4.55 -2.81
C LEU A 238 -19.18 -3.10 -2.99
N VAL A 239 -19.36 -2.29 -1.94
CA VAL A 239 -18.78 -0.94 -1.86
C VAL A 239 -17.27 -1.13 -1.98
N CYS A 240 -16.73 -0.86 -3.16
CA CYS A 240 -15.31 -0.94 -3.39
C CYS A 240 -14.65 0.22 -2.64
N PRO A 241 -13.59 -0.05 -1.85
CA PRO A 241 -12.91 1.01 -1.13
C PRO A 241 -12.26 1.97 -2.12
N VAL A 242 -12.30 3.26 -1.81
CA VAL A 242 -11.77 4.30 -2.69
C VAL A 242 -10.26 4.40 -2.50
N PHE A 243 -9.52 4.22 -3.59
CA PHE A 243 -8.06 4.39 -3.58
C PHE A 243 -7.68 5.85 -3.80
N PRO A 244 -6.59 6.35 -3.17
CA PRO A 244 -5.73 5.65 -2.21
C PRO A 244 -6.46 5.38 -0.88
N LEU A 245 -6.28 4.18 -0.32
CA LEU A 245 -7.02 3.71 0.86
C LEU A 245 -6.90 4.66 2.05
N LYS A 246 -5.82 5.42 2.16
CA LYS A 246 -5.60 6.41 3.24
C LYS A 246 -6.69 7.48 3.31
N ASN A 247 -7.33 7.79 2.19
CA ASN A 247 -8.42 8.76 2.11
C ASN A 247 -9.79 8.12 2.34
N ASP A 248 -9.86 6.78 2.41
CA ASP A 248 -11.11 6.06 2.59
C ASP A 248 -11.61 6.16 4.04
N HIS A 249 -12.93 6.26 4.21
CA HIS A 249 -13.56 6.33 5.53
C HIS A 249 -13.22 5.11 6.39
N TYR A 250 -13.12 3.94 5.78
CA TYR A 250 -12.79 2.71 6.47
C TYR A 250 -11.37 2.70 7.05
N TYR A 251 -10.39 3.24 6.32
CA TYR A 251 -9.01 3.37 6.80
C TYR A 251 -8.94 4.30 8.02
N THR A 252 -9.51 5.50 7.88
CA THR A 252 -9.52 6.52 8.94
C THR A 252 -10.30 6.05 10.18
N LEU A 253 -11.39 5.30 9.99
CA LEU A 253 -12.13 4.69 11.09
C LEU A 253 -11.29 3.66 11.85
N THR A 254 -10.56 2.80 11.13
CA THR A 254 -9.70 1.76 11.72
C THR A 254 -8.53 2.38 12.50
N GLU A 255 -7.91 3.43 11.96
CA GLU A 255 -6.87 4.22 12.64
C GLU A 255 -7.40 4.83 13.94
N LYS A 256 -8.62 5.39 13.90
CA LYS A 256 -9.29 5.94 15.08
C LYS A 256 -9.58 4.87 16.13
N HIS A 257 -9.99 3.66 15.72
CA HIS A 257 -10.18 2.55 16.65
C HIS A 257 -8.89 2.14 17.36
N LEU A 258 -7.75 2.12 16.64
CA LEU A 258 -6.45 1.86 17.24
C LEU A 258 -6.08 2.95 18.26
N THR A 259 -6.24 4.23 17.87
CA THR A 259 -5.98 5.37 18.74
C THR A 259 -6.82 5.33 20.02
N ASN A 260 -8.10 4.98 19.91
CA ASN A 260 -8.99 4.81 21.06
C ASN A 260 -8.57 3.64 21.95
N ALA A 261 -8.13 2.52 21.36
CA ALA A 261 -7.65 1.37 22.12
C ALA A 261 -6.34 1.69 22.87
N ASP A 262 -5.41 2.41 22.24
CA ASP A 262 -4.18 2.90 22.87
C ASP A 262 -4.49 3.86 24.02
N THR A 263 -5.41 4.80 23.81
CA THR A 263 -5.86 5.76 24.84
C THR A 263 -6.47 5.05 26.04
N ARG A 264 -7.35 4.06 25.78
CA ARG A 264 -7.98 3.27 26.86
C ARG A 264 -6.95 2.46 27.65
N LEU A 265 -5.97 1.85 26.97
CA LEU A 265 -4.90 1.11 27.62
C LEU A 265 -4.03 2.03 28.49
N ALA A 266 -3.72 3.23 28.00
CA ALA A 266 -2.98 4.25 28.73
C ALA A 266 -3.73 4.78 29.97
N ALA A 267 -5.06 4.78 29.96
CA ALA A 267 -5.88 5.16 31.11
C ALA A 267 -6.00 4.05 32.17
N ILE A 268 -6.18 2.78 31.78
CA ILE A 268 -6.40 1.66 32.72
C ILE A 268 -5.10 1.29 33.45
N LYS A 269 -3.95 1.36 32.78
CA LYS A 269 -2.65 0.98 33.35
C LYS A 269 -2.30 1.72 34.66
N PRO A 270 -2.32 3.07 34.72
CA PRO A 270 -2.01 3.79 35.95
C PRO A 270 -3.04 3.54 37.07
N GLU A 271 -4.32 3.31 36.73
CA GLU A 271 -5.33 2.93 37.72
C GLU A 271 -5.03 1.56 38.35
N TYR A 272 -4.67 0.57 37.52
CA TYR A 272 -4.25 -0.75 37.99
C TYR A 272 -3.00 -0.64 38.88
N ASP A 273 -1.97 0.09 38.46
CA ASP A 273 -0.74 0.25 39.22
C ASP A 273 -1.00 0.88 40.59
N LYS A 274 -1.86 1.91 40.66
CA LYS A 274 -2.26 2.56 41.91
C LYS A 274 -2.98 1.61 42.86
N VAL A 275 -4.01 0.91 42.39
CA VAL A 275 -4.81 0.00 43.24
C VAL A 275 -3.98 -1.22 43.65
N SER A 276 -3.12 -1.73 42.78
CA SER A 276 -2.22 -2.84 43.10
C SER A 276 -1.18 -2.44 44.15
N GLN A 277 -0.60 -1.24 44.07
CA GLN A 277 0.32 -0.74 45.10
C GLN A 277 -0.37 -0.58 46.46
N GLU A 278 -1.60 -0.06 46.46
CA GLU A 278 -2.38 0.11 47.69
C GLU A 278 -2.74 -1.25 48.34
N ALA A 279 -3.15 -2.23 47.53
CA ALA A 279 -3.40 -3.60 47.98
C ALA A 279 -2.14 -4.24 48.59
N ASN A 280 -0.99 -4.13 47.91
CA ASN A 280 0.28 -4.67 48.41
C ASN A 280 0.72 -4.00 49.72
N ARG A 281 0.52 -2.68 49.86
CA ARG A 281 0.82 -1.94 51.09
C ARG A 281 -0.04 -2.43 52.26
N LEU A 282 -1.34 -2.60 52.02
CA LEU A 282 -2.27 -3.10 53.03
C LEU A 282 -1.94 -4.54 53.43
N GLN A 283 -1.57 -5.40 52.46
CA GLN A 283 -1.13 -6.76 52.71
C GLN A 283 0.08 -6.81 53.65
N ALA A 284 1.10 -6.00 53.36
CA ALA A 284 2.29 -5.90 54.21
C ALA A 284 1.95 -5.44 55.64
N CYS A 285 1.00 -4.49 55.78
CA CYS A 285 0.53 -4.04 57.10
C CYS A 285 -0.20 -5.17 57.85
N THR A 286 -1.08 -5.93 57.19
CA THR A 286 -1.76 -7.07 57.81
C THR A 286 -0.80 -8.18 58.20
N ASP A 287 0.20 -8.48 57.36
CA ASP A 287 1.21 -9.51 57.65
C ASP A 287 2.07 -9.09 58.86
N SER A 288 2.44 -7.81 58.94
CA SER A 288 3.18 -7.25 60.06
C SER A 288 2.37 -7.29 61.35
N LEU A 289 1.11 -6.84 61.34
CA LEU A 289 0.22 -6.89 62.50
C LEU A 289 -0.03 -8.32 62.97
N THR A 290 -0.22 -9.26 62.04
CA THR A 290 -0.40 -10.68 62.36
C THR A 290 0.83 -11.25 63.08
N LYS A 291 2.04 -10.92 62.59
CA LYS A 291 3.29 -11.33 63.25
C LYS A 291 3.44 -10.70 64.64
N ALA A 292 3.16 -9.40 64.79
CA ALA A 292 3.27 -8.69 66.06
C ALA A 292 2.29 -9.23 67.11
N ILE A 293 1.03 -9.49 66.72
CA ILE A 293 0.03 -10.10 67.61
C ILE A 293 0.48 -11.50 68.04
N LYS A 294 0.97 -12.33 67.12
CA LYS A 294 1.45 -13.67 67.42
C LYS A 294 2.62 -13.64 68.41
N GLN A 295 3.62 -12.80 68.16
CA GLN A 295 4.77 -12.63 69.07
C GLN A 295 4.34 -12.15 70.47
N ALA A 296 3.40 -11.21 70.55
CA ALA A 296 2.89 -10.73 71.84
C ALA A 296 2.08 -11.80 72.59
N GLN A 297 1.32 -12.64 71.88
CA GLN A 297 0.59 -13.76 72.47
C GLN A 297 1.54 -14.87 72.95
N ASP A 298 2.55 -15.22 72.16
CA ASP A 298 3.57 -16.22 72.50
C ASP A 298 4.40 -15.76 73.72
N ALA A 299 4.71 -14.46 73.83
CA ALA A 299 5.38 -13.87 74.99
C ALA A 299 4.50 -13.86 76.26
N LYS A 300 3.18 -13.69 76.10
CA LYS A 300 2.21 -13.80 77.22
C LYS A 300 2.04 -15.25 77.71
N ALA A 301 2.18 -16.23 76.83
CA ALA A 301 2.11 -17.66 77.16
C ALA A 301 3.40 -18.20 77.82
N CYS A 302 4.49 -17.42 77.82
CA CYS A 302 5.77 -17.74 78.47
C CYS A 302 5.95 -17.11 79.86
N LYS A 303 4.87 -16.71 80.53
CA LYS A 303 4.86 -16.34 81.95
C LYS A 303 3.98 -17.29 82.74
#